data_AF-A0A914XHV1-F1
#
_entry.id   AF-A0A914XHV1-F1
#
_cell.length_a   1.000
_cell.length_b   1.000
_cell.length_c   1.000
_cell.angle_alpha   90.00
_cell.angle_beta   90.00
_cell.angle_gamma   90.00
#
_symmetry.space_group_name_H-M   'P 1'
#
loop_
_entity.id
_entity.type
_entity.pdbx_description
1 polymer ?
#
loop_
_entity_poly.entity_id
_entity_poly.type
_entity_poly.pdbx_seq_one_letter_code
_entity_poly.pdbx_strand_id
1 'polypeptide(L)'
;MFSLDFCDRLSAEVDAFCASGLARRKPNTMNKHGVILDELGMEPMLAELRRRLQPLASRVFAKWCADGLDSHRVFTVSYATAADDQQSLDVHFDNAEVTINAALSEDTSYSGGEIFFCKLIDGLTDPQQTTCYPPISHRRGWTILHRGRQLHGALPITSGRRLNMIMWMRSSKVRNQLCPMCGSKPKIIPVASGYGDGFTIPSASSSSSSSSSSSSSSSSSSENLAVVQQDRGDDVVDICNVL
;
A
#
# COMPACT_ATOMS: atom_id res chain seq x y z
N MET A 1 -6.09 1.07 12.94
CA MET A 1 -4.66 0.96 12.60
C MET A 1 -3.93 2.19 13.13
N PHE A 2 -4.28 3.39 12.65
CA PHE A 2 -3.63 4.63 13.04
C PHE A 2 -4.47 5.42 14.04
N SER A 3 -3.83 6.05 15.02
CA SER A 3 -4.47 7.04 15.89
C SER A 3 -4.92 8.25 15.08
N LEU A 4 -5.97 8.95 15.54
CA LEU A 4 -6.42 10.18 14.90
C LEU A 4 -5.33 11.28 14.92
N ASP A 5 -4.54 11.37 16.00
CA ASP A 5 -3.39 12.30 16.07
C ASP A 5 -2.38 12.06 14.94
N PHE A 6 -2.02 10.79 14.69
CA PHE A 6 -1.17 10.43 13.55
C PHE A 6 -1.79 10.87 12.22
N CYS A 7 -3.09 10.66 12.02
CA CYS A 7 -3.78 11.09 10.80
C CYS A 7 -3.71 12.61 10.62
N ASP A 8 -3.90 13.39 11.68
CA ASP A 8 -3.78 14.86 11.65
C ASP A 8 -2.37 15.30 11.30
N ARG A 9 -1.37 14.77 12.02
CA ARG A 9 0.03 15.13 11.83
C ARG A 9 0.53 14.77 10.44
N LEU A 10 0.19 13.59 9.92
CA LEU A 10 0.58 13.20 8.57
C LEU A 10 -0.11 14.06 7.51
N SER A 11 -1.39 14.38 7.68
CA SER A 11 -2.12 15.25 6.76
C SER A 11 -1.53 16.66 6.73
N ALA A 12 -1.22 17.22 7.91
CA ALA A 12 -0.59 18.53 8.04
C ALA A 12 0.81 18.57 7.42
N GLU A 13 1.62 17.52 7.60
CA GLU A 13 2.96 17.44 7.01
C GLU A 13 2.89 17.37 5.47
N VAL A 14 1.94 16.61 4.92
CA VAL A 14 1.70 16.53 3.47
C VAL A 14 1.29 17.90 2.92
N ASP A 15 0.39 18.60 3.61
CA ASP A 15 -0.07 19.92 3.20
C ASP A 15 1.09 20.96 3.28
N ALA A 16 1.90 20.92 4.35
CA ALA A 16 3.08 21.77 4.50
C ALA A 16 4.12 21.53 3.40
N PHE A 17 4.41 20.26 3.09
CA PHE A 17 5.32 19.92 2.00
C PHE A 17 4.77 20.38 0.64
N CYS A 18 3.45 20.26 0.42
CA CYS A 18 2.83 20.77 -0.79
C CYS A 18 2.93 22.30 -0.90
N ALA A 19 2.78 23.02 0.20
CA ALA A 19 2.91 24.47 0.28
C ALA A 19 4.37 24.97 0.15
N SER A 20 5.36 24.13 0.47
CA SER A 20 6.78 24.51 0.46
C SER A 20 7.34 24.86 -0.92
N GLY A 21 6.69 24.42 -2.01
CA GLY A 21 7.19 24.60 -3.38
C GLY A 21 8.38 23.71 -3.74
N LEU A 22 8.82 22.80 -2.85
CA LEU A 22 9.88 21.84 -3.14
C LEU A 22 9.49 20.91 -4.31
N ALA A 23 10.52 20.43 -5.02
CA ALA A 23 10.35 19.48 -6.11
C ALA A 23 9.73 18.17 -5.58
N ARG A 24 8.72 17.67 -6.28
CA ARG A 24 7.93 16.48 -5.90
C ARG A 24 7.83 15.54 -7.08
N ARG A 25 8.07 14.24 -6.86
CA ARG A 25 7.72 13.23 -7.87
C ARG A 25 6.26 12.84 -7.74
N LYS A 26 5.66 12.46 -8.87
CA LYS A 26 4.28 11.95 -8.86
C LYS A 26 4.19 10.67 -8.01
N PRO A 27 3.11 10.51 -7.23
CA PRO A 27 2.86 9.29 -6.47
C PRO A 27 2.87 8.05 -7.35
N ASN A 28 2.26 8.05 -8.52
CA ASN A 28 2.42 7.01 -9.55
C ASN A 28 1.91 7.58 -10.89
N THR A 29 1.74 6.71 -11.90
CA THR A 29 1.25 7.12 -13.22
C THR A 29 -0.25 7.41 -13.27
N MET A 30 -1.01 7.01 -12.25
CA MET A 30 -2.49 7.07 -12.21
C MET A 30 -3.02 8.17 -11.30
N ASN A 31 -2.26 8.59 -10.28
CA ASN A 31 -2.65 9.62 -9.34
C ASN A 31 -2.14 11.01 -9.75
N LYS A 32 -3.04 11.99 -9.76
CA LYS A 32 -2.71 13.38 -10.11
C LYS A 32 -2.03 14.11 -8.95
N HIS A 33 -2.50 13.89 -7.72
CA HIS A 33 -2.05 14.58 -6.51
C HIS A 33 -1.66 13.61 -5.40
N GLY A 34 -0.65 13.99 -4.62
CA GLY A 34 -0.14 13.24 -3.49
C GLY A 34 1.37 13.40 -3.32
N VAL A 35 1.92 12.77 -2.28
CA VAL A 35 3.34 12.88 -1.89
C VAL A 35 3.93 11.49 -1.66
N ILE A 36 5.13 11.23 -2.16
CA ILE A 36 5.90 10.04 -1.78
C ILE A 36 6.51 10.29 -0.40
N LEU A 37 6.10 9.51 0.61
CA LEU A 37 6.47 9.80 2.00
C LEU A 37 7.95 9.59 2.30
N ASP A 38 8.66 8.76 1.51
CA ASP A 38 10.11 8.63 1.61
C ASP A 38 10.84 9.95 1.31
N GLU A 39 10.25 10.84 0.49
CA GLU A 39 10.81 12.17 0.19
C GLU A 39 10.72 13.12 1.38
N LEU A 40 9.90 12.80 2.38
CA LEU A 40 9.80 13.51 3.65
C LEU A 40 10.76 12.95 4.71
N GLY A 41 11.64 12.01 4.34
CA GLY A 41 12.58 11.37 5.27
C GLY A 41 11.92 10.36 6.22
N MET A 42 10.71 9.89 5.91
CA MET A 42 9.96 8.97 6.76
C MET A 42 10.36 7.50 6.61
N GLU A 43 11.33 7.17 5.75
CA GLU A 43 11.70 5.79 5.38
C GLU A 43 11.92 4.86 6.59
N PRO A 44 12.64 5.24 7.67
CA PRO A 44 12.84 4.34 8.80
C PRO A 44 11.54 3.94 9.51
N MET A 45 10.60 4.88 9.63
CA MET A 45 9.29 4.64 10.24
C MET A 45 8.43 3.76 9.33
N LEU A 46 8.48 3.99 8.01
CA LEU A 46 7.72 3.21 7.03
C LEU A 46 8.26 1.78 6.89
N ALA A 47 9.57 1.60 7.00
CA ALA A 47 10.22 0.29 7.06
C ALA A 47 9.76 -0.49 8.31
N GLU A 48 9.67 0.17 9.45
CA GLU A 48 9.15 -0.44 10.68
C GLU A 48 7.65 -0.79 10.59
N LEU A 49 6.84 0.11 10.03
CA LEU A 49 5.42 -0.16 9.78
C LEU A 49 5.23 -1.40 8.89
N ARG A 50 5.98 -1.53 7.79
CA ARG A 50 5.97 -2.73 6.94
C ARG A 50 6.33 -4.00 7.75
N ARG A 51 7.39 -3.95 8.57
CA ARG A 51 7.79 -5.09 9.41
C ARG A 51 6.68 -5.51 10.38
N ARG A 52 5.94 -4.55 10.95
CA ARG A 52 4.80 -4.82 11.83
C ARG A 52 3.59 -5.39 11.11
N LEU A 53 3.38 -5.00 9.85
CA LEU A 53 2.29 -5.52 9.01
C LEU A 53 2.59 -6.92 8.44
N GLN A 54 3.87 -7.30 8.34
CA GLN A 54 4.29 -8.58 7.77
C GLN A 54 3.59 -9.81 8.36
N PRO A 55 3.52 -10.01 9.70
CA PRO A 55 2.89 -11.21 10.25
C PRO A 55 1.40 -11.30 9.91
N LEU A 56 0.72 -10.16 9.88
CA LEU A 56 -0.68 -10.08 9.48
C LEU A 56 -0.85 -10.43 8.00
N ALA A 57 -0.04 -9.82 7.13
CA ALA A 57 -0.04 -10.12 5.71
C ALA A 57 0.22 -11.61 5.46
N SER A 58 1.22 -12.22 6.10
CA SER A 58 1.53 -13.66 5.98
C SER A 58 0.41 -14.55 6.47
N ARG A 59 -0.38 -14.12 7.47
CA ARG A 59 -1.53 -14.88 7.95
C ARG A 59 -2.70 -14.84 6.96
N VAL A 60 -2.98 -13.67 6.40
CA VAL A 60 -4.14 -13.46 5.50
C VAL A 60 -3.82 -13.95 4.08
N PHE A 61 -2.62 -13.68 3.57
CA PHE A 61 -2.21 -13.94 2.19
C PHE A 61 -0.99 -14.86 2.13
N ALA A 62 -1.00 -15.95 2.90
CA ALA A 62 0.12 -16.88 3.06
C ALA A 62 0.76 -17.29 1.73
N LYS A 63 -0.04 -17.61 0.71
CA LYS A 63 0.44 -18.02 -0.62
C LYS A 63 1.36 -16.99 -1.30
N TRP A 64 1.22 -15.70 -0.98
CA TRP A 64 1.83 -14.60 -1.74
C TRP A 64 2.93 -13.86 -0.97
N CYS A 65 2.94 -13.97 0.35
CA CYS A 65 3.85 -13.21 1.20
C CYS A 65 4.38 -13.99 2.42
N ALA A 66 4.25 -15.32 2.45
CA ALA A 66 4.88 -16.15 3.48
C ALA A 66 6.40 -15.96 3.54
N ASP A 67 7.02 -15.66 2.40
CA ASP A 67 8.46 -15.51 2.27
C ASP A 67 8.99 -14.09 2.55
N GLY A 68 8.14 -13.19 3.06
CA GLY A 68 8.52 -11.84 3.45
C GLY A 68 8.20 -10.78 2.39
N LEU A 69 7.84 -9.59 2.89
CA LEU A 69 7.72 -8.33 2.15
C LEU A 69 8.93 -7.49 2.54
N ASP A 70 9.93 -7.42 1.68
CA ASP A 70 11.26 -6.86 1.96
C ASP A 70 11.43 -5.40 1.51
N SER A 71 10.51 -4.90 0.71
CA SER A 71 10.53 -3.56 0.16
C SER A 71 9.15 -2.91 0.21
N HIS A 72 9.14 -1.58 0.13
CA HIS A 72 7.89 -0.82 0.08
C HIS A 72 7.98 0.41 -0.80
N ARG A 73 6.82 0.97 -1.09
CA ARG A 73 6.65 2.32 -1.61
C ARG A 73 5.43 2.93 -0.97
N VAL A 74 5.62 4.05 -0.26
CA VAL A 74 4.52 4.71 0.46
C VAL A 74 4.27 6.08 -0.11
N PHE A 75 3.01 6.38 -0.36
CA PHE A 75 2.60 7.65 -0.90
C PHE A 75 1.19 8.01 -0.41
N THR A 76 0.89 9.29 -0.40
CA THR A 76 -0.49 9.76 -0.26
C THR A 76 -1.15 9.94 -1.62
N VAL A 77 -2.48 9.85 -1.63
CA VAL A 77 -3.33 10.19 -2.77
C VAL A 77 -4.41 11.14 -2.29
N SER A 78 -4.65 12.21 -3.07
CA SER A 78 -5.65 13.23 -2.74
C SER A 78 -6.70 13.30 -3.84
N TYR A 79 -7.96 13.24 -3.43
CA TYR A 79 -9.12 13.50 -4.28
C TYR A 79 -9.85 14.74 -3.78
N ALA A 80 -10.29 15.61 -4.68
CA ALA A 80 -10.98 16.85 -4.33
C ALA A 80 -11.93 17.28 -5.45
N THR A 81 -12.92 18.10 -5.09
CA THR A 81 -13.93 18.60 -6.03
C THR A 81 -13.56 19.90 -6.73
N ALA A 82 -12.38 20.49 -6.44
CA ALA A 82 -11.99 21.72 -7.12
C ALA A 82 -11.79 21.47 -8.62
N ALA A 83 -11.89 22.54 -9.42
CA ALA A 83 -11.64 22.46 -10.85
C ALA A 83 -10.23 21.91 -11.10
N ASP A 84 -10.11 20.98 -12.05
CA ASP A 84 -8.91 20.22 -12.37
C ASP A 84 -8.44 19.18 -11.33
N ASP A 85 -9.07 19.02 -10.16
CA ASP A 85 -8.67 17.95 -9.26
C ASP A 85 -9.10 16.56 -9.73
N GLN A 86 -8.37 15.54 -9.30
CA GLN A 86 -8.76 14.14 -9.50
C GLN A 86 -9.92 13.80 -8.57
N GLN A 87 -11.06 13.37 -9.12
CA GLN A 87 -12.26 13.06 -8.34
C GLN A 87 -12.46 11.57 -8.12
N SER A 88 -11.97 10.73 -9.03
CA SER A 88 -12.10 9.27 -9.02
C SER A 88 -10.81 8.61 -9.49
N LEU A 89 -10.77 7.28 -9.41
CA LEU A 89 -9.70 6.49 -10.00
C LEU A 89 -10.30 5.23 -10.63
N ASP A 90 -9.99 5.04 -11.92
CA ASP A 90 -10.46 3.90 -12.71
C ASP A 90 -9.97 2.57 -12.15
N VAL A 91 -10.58 1.48 -12.63
CA VAL A 91 -10.21 0.12 -12.24
C VAL A 91 -8.75 -0.16 -12.59
N HIS A 92 -7.97 -0.53 -11.58
CA HIS A 92 -6.56 -0.86 -11.69
C HIS A 92 -6.17 -1.92 -10.66
N PHE A 93 -4.92 -2.37 -10.73
CA PHE A 93 -4.29 -3.18 -9.70
C PHE A 93 -2.96 -2.52 -9.31
N ASP A 94 -2.45 -2.87 -8.14
CA ASP A 94 -1.23 -2.27 -7.61
C ASP A 94 0.02 -3.01 -8.05
N ASN A 95 1.10 -2.25 -8.19
CA ASN A 95 2.44 -2.81 -8.31
C ASN A 95 2.97 -3.24 -6.93
N ALA A 96 2.27 -4.18 -6.30
CA ALA A 96 2.54 -4.72 -4.96
C ALA A 96 2.14 -6.20 -4.86
N GLU A 97 2.68 -6.91 -3.87
CA GLU A 97 2.12 -8.21 -3.48
C GLU A 97 0.95 -8.01 -2.51
N VAL A 98 1.11 -7.05 -1.59
CA VAL A 98 0.09 -6.64 -0.62
C VAL A 98 0.07 -5.12 -0.53
N THR A 99 -1.11 -4.53 -0.50
CA THR A 99 -1.32 -3.10 -0.32
C THR A 99 -2.06 -2.84 0.99
N ILE A 100 -1.64 -1.80 1.70
CA ILE A 100 -2.53 -1.12 2.66
C ILE A 100 -3.00 0.22 2.09
N ASN A 101 -4.27 0.54 2.33
CA ASN A 101 -4.89 1.82 2.01
C ASN A 101 -5.53 2.36 3.29
N ALA A 102 -5.00 3.45 3.85
CA ALA A 102 -5.43 4.03 5.12
C ALA A 102 -6.08 5.41 4.92
N ALA A 103 -7.27 5.60 5.49
CA ALA A 103 -7.97 6.89 5.42
C ALA A 103 -7.38 7.86 6.45
N LEU A 104 -7.04 9.07 5.98
CA LEU A 104 -6.46 10.13 6.81
C LEU A 104 -7.45 11.27 7.07
N SER A 105 -8.28 11.62 6.07
CA SER A 105 -9.30 12.67 6.18
C SER A 105 -10.36 12.34 7.22
N GLU A 106 -10.98 13.38 7.79
CA GLU A 106 -12.18 13.24 8.62
C GLU A 106 -13.37 12.77 7.79
N ASP A 107 -14.10 11.79 8.32
CA ASP A 107 -15.28 11.19 7.65
C ASP A 107 -16.34 12.24 7.30
N THR A 108 -16.40 13.36 8.04
CA THR A 108 -17.32 14.47 7.81
C THR A 108 -16.78 15.58 6.90
N SER A 109 -15.50 15.53 6.50
CA SER A 109 -14.89 16.58 5.67
C SER A 109 -15.06 16.37 4.18
N TYR A 110 -15.70 15.27 3.76
CA TYR A 110 -15.97 14.94 2.37
C TYR A 110 -17.17 13.99 2.23
N SER A 111 -17.66 13.82 1.00
CA SER A 111 -18.69 12.83 0.65
C SER A 111 -18.35 12.09 -0.64
N GLY A 112 -18.83 10.84 -0.77
CA GLY A 112 -18.46 9.95 -1.86
C GLY A 112 -17.02 9.43 -1.74
N GLY A 113 -16.43 9.00 -2.86
CA GLY A 113 -15.06 8.50 -2.86
C GLY A 113 -14.89 7.08 -2.34
N GLU A 114 -15.96 6.30 -2.23
CA GLU A 114 -15.91 4.92 -1.77
C GLU A 114 -14.96 4.09 -2.64
N ILE A 115 -14.24 3.15 -2.01
CA ILE A 115 -13.36 2.22 -2.72
C ILE A 115 -14.21 1.02 -3.11
N PHE A 116 -14.04 0.50 -4.30
CA PHE A 116 -14.65 -0.77 -4.69
C PHE A 116 -13.58 -1.73 -5.16
N PHE A 117 -13.82 -3.02 -4.92
CA PHE A 117 -12.94 -4.10 -5.36
C PHE A 117 -13.66 -4.94 -6.40
N CYS A 118 -12.89 -5.63 -7.23
CA CYS A 118 -13.35 -6.55 -8.25
C CYS A 118 -12.48 -7.80 -8.20
N LYS A 119 -12.74 -8.79 -9.06
CA LYS A 119 -11.93 -10.03 -9.09
C LYS A 119 -10.44 -9.75 -9.30
N LEU A 120 -9.60 -10.70 -8.90
CA LEU A 120 -8.18 -10.71 -9.23
C LEU A 120 -7.98 -10.55 -10.75
N ILE A 121 -6.89 -9.88 -11.12
CA ILE A 121 -6.48 -9.75 -12.53
C ILE A 121 -6.11 -11.10 -13.18
N ASP A 122 -5.88 -12.14 -12.37
CA ASP A 122 -5.48 -13.47 -12.83
C ASP A 122 -6.52 -14.10 -13.78
N GLY A 123 -6.11 -14.32 -15.03
CA GLY A 123 -6.97 -14.95 -16.05
C GLY A 123 -7.96 -14.01 -16.74
N LEU A 124 -7.91 -12.71 -16.48
CA LEU A 124 -8.71 -11.72 -17.19
C LEU A 124 -8.00 -11.22 -18.46
N THR A 125 -8.75 -11.11 -19.55
CA THR A 125 -8.31 -10.52 -20.82
C THR A 125 -8.47 -9.00 -20.84
N ASP A 126 -9.48 -8.46 -20.15
CA ASP A 126 -9.74 -7.03 -20.01
C ASP A 126 -10.04 -6.68 -18.53
N PRO A 127 -9.17 -5.91 -17.85
CA PRO A 127 -9.38 -5.47 -16.48
C PRO A 127 -10.65 -4.63 -16.28
N GLN A 128 -11.15 -3.95 -17.31
CA GLN A 128 -12.34 -3.09 -17.20
C GLN A 128 -13.66 -3.85 -17.29
N GLN A 129 -13.64 -5.11 -17.76
CA GLN A 129 -14.83 -5.97 -17.87
C GLN A 129 -14.87 -7.02 -16.75
N THR A 130 -14.53 -6.60 -15.53
CA THR A 130 -14.54 -7.47 -14.35
C THR A 130 -15.81 -7.30 -13.53
N THR A 131 -16.18 -8.34 -12.78
CA THR A 131 -17.26 -8.24 -11.79
C THR A 131 -16.73 -7.53 -10.56
N CYS A 132 -17.33 -6.39 -10.21
CA CYS A 132 -17.01 -5.62 -9.02
C CYS A 132 -18.02 -5.87 -7.90
N TYR A 133 -17.51 -5.86 -6.68
CA TYR A 133 -18.27 -5.97 -5.44
C TYR A 133 -18.80 -4.60 -5.01
N PRO A 134 -19.80 -4.55 -4.12
CA PRO A 134 -20.30 -3.29 -3.58
C PRO A 134 -19.18 -2.41 -2.99
N PRO A 135 -19.22 -1.08 -3.20
CA PRO A 135 -18.24 -0.17 -2.63
C PRO A 135 -18.20 -0.21 -1.11
N ILE A 136 -17.05 0.14 -0.56
CA ILE A 136 -16.79 0.21 0.88
C ILE A 136 -16.51 1.65 1.28
N SER A 137 -17.20 2.08 2.33
CA SER A 137 -16.91 3.33 3.01
C SER A 137 -15.63 3.18 3.81
N HIS A 138 -14.74 4.15 3.68
CA HIS A 138 -13.49 4.19 4.41
C HIS A 138 -13.63 5.12 5.61
N ARG A 139 -13.09 4.72 6.77
CA ARG A 139 -13.16 5.49 8.02
C ARG A 139 -11.78 5.97 8.43
N ARG A 140 -11.68 7.19 8.93
CA ARG A 140 -10.42 7.77 9.42
C ARG A 140 -9.69 6.85 10.39
N GLY A 141 -8.39 6.65 10.17
CA GLY A 141 -7.52 5.78 10.97
C GLY A 141 -7.70 4.27 10.74
N TRP A 142 -8.69 3.87 9.93
CA TRP A 142 -8.84 2.49 9.46
C TRP A 142 -7.95 2.25 8.26
N THR A 143 -7.71 0.99 7.97
CA THR A 143 -6.83 0.57 6.88
C THR A 143 -7.41 -0.65 6.20
N ILE A 144 -7.58 -0.58 4.88
CA ILE A 144 -7.94 -1.74 4.08
C ILE A 144 -6.64 -2.43 3.68
N LEU A 145 -6.55 -3.73 3.92
CA LEU A 145 -5.47 -4.60 3.49
C LEU A 145 -5.99 -5.50 2.36
N HIS A 146 -5.33 -5.47 1.21
CA HIS A 146 -5.72 -6.29 0.08
C HIS A 146 -4.51 -6.77 -0.71
N ARG A 147 -4.72 -7.78 -1.54
CA ARG A 147 -3.69 -8.20 -2.51
C ARG A 147 -3.49 -7.12 -3.56
N GLY A 148 -2.24 -6.89 -3.95
CA GLY A 148 -1.94 -5.90 -4.98
C GLY A 148 -2.56 -6.27 -6.34
N ARG A 149 -2.71 -7.57 -6.63
CA ARG A 149 -3.35 -8.09 -7.85
C ARG A 149 -4.88 -8.03 -7.84
N GLN A 150 -5.50 -7.62 -6.74
CA GLN A 150 -6.95 -7.40 -6.68
C GLN A 150 -7.29 -6.14 -7.46
N LEU A 151 -8.17 -6.27 -8.46
CA LEU A 151 -8.65 -5.10 -9.17
C LEU A 151 -9.50 -4.24 -8.25
N HIS A 152 -9.34 -2.93 -8.33
CA HIS A 152 -10.07 -1.99 -7.51
C HIS A 152 -10.07 -0.60 -8.13
N GLY A 153 -10.94 0.27 -7.63
CA GLY A 153 -11.03 1.67 -8.05
C GLY A 153 -11.61 2.53 -6.93
N ALA A 154 -11.69 3.83 -7.20
CA ALA A 154 -12.34 4.79 -6.31
C ALA A 154 -13.48 5.49 -7.06
N LEU A 155 -14.67 5.46 -6.48
CA LEU A 155 -15.81 6.23 -6.98
C LEU A 155 -15.52 7.74 -6.89
N PRO A 156 -16.26 8.58 -7.65
CA PRO A 156 -16.12 10.02 -7.55
C PRO A 156 -16.41 10.56 -6.14
N ILE A 157 -15.54 11.44 -5.65
CA ILE A 157 -15.85 12.34 -4.53
C ILE A 157 -16.87 13.40 -4.99
N THR A 158 -17.83 13.74 -4.14
CA THR A 158 -18.91 14.69 -4.44
C THR A 158 -18.82 15.99 -3.64
N SER A 159 -18.05 16.02 -2.56
CA SER A 159 -17.71 17.25 -1.82
C SER A 159 -16.39 17.11 -1.06
N GLY A 160 -15.72 18.24 -0.79
CA GLY A 160 -14.58 18.29 0.11
C GLY A 160 -13.29 17.70 -0.47
N ARG A 161 -12.41 17.23 0.43
CA ARG A 161 -11.12 16.61 0.08
C ARG A 161 -10.90 15.32 0.87
N ARG A 162 -10.56 14.26 0.14
CA ARG A 162 -10.23 12.95 0.67
C ARG A 162 -8.75 12.65 0.48
N LEU A 163 -8.06 12.38 1.58
CA LEU A 163 -6.65 12.01 1.62
C LEU A 163 -6.49 10.60 2.18
N ASN A 164 -5.76 9.75 1.47
CA ASN A 164 -5.40 8.42 1.93
C ASN A 164 -3.89 8.21 1.87
N MET A 165 -3.35 7.39 2.77
CA MET A 165 -1.99 6.84 2.68
C MET A 165 -2.05 5.44 2.08
N ILE A 166 -1.27 5.20 1.04
CA ILE A 166 -1.11 3.91 0.38
C ILE A 166 0.31 3.41 0.63
N MET A 167 0.46 2.17 1.10
CA MET A 167 1.76 1.48 1.12
C MET A 167 1.67 0.22 0.30
N TRP A 168 2.41 0.21 -0.80
CA TRP A 168 2.70 -0.98 -1.57
C TRP A 168 3.81 -1.76 -0.87
N MET A 169 3.52 -2.98 -0.42
CA MET A 169 4.50 -3.88 0.17
C MET A 169 4.84 -4.99 -0.84
N ARG A 170 6.14 -5.28 -0.95
CA ARG A 170 6.68 -6.06 -2.06
C ARG A 170 7.65 -7.13 -1.57
N SER A 171 7.68 -8.24 -2.30
CA SER A 171 8.57 -9.38 -2.07
C SER A 171 9.52 -9.56 -3.25
N SER A 172 10.81 -9.29 -3.05
CA SER A 172 11.81 -9.52 -4.10
C SER A 172 11.92 -11.00 -4.49
N LYS A 173 11.61 -11.94 -3.57
CA LYS A 173 11.58 -13.39 -3.88
C LYS A 173 10.54 -13.76 -4.94
N VAL A 174 9.39 -13.07 -4.94
CA VAL A 174 8.35 -13.23 -5.97
C VAL A 174 8.76 -12.49 -7.23
N ARG A 175 9.13 -11.21 -7.10
CA ARG A 175 9.39 -10.30 -8.21
C ARG A 175 10.59 -10.70 -9.06
N ASN A 176 11.66 -11.20 -8.44
CA ASN A 176 12.86 -11.62 -9.16
C ASN A 176 12.62 -12.83 -10.07
N GLN A 177 11.51 -13.58 -9.89
CA GLN A 177 11.13 -14.67 -10.78
C GLN A 177 10.45 -14.12 -12.04
N LEU A 178 9.32 -13.43 -11.88
CA LEU A 178 8.56 -12.80 -12.95
C LEU A 178 8.00 -11.45 -12.48
N CYS A 179 7.97 -10.48 -13.38
CA CYS A 179 7.35 -9.19 -13.11
C CYS A 179 5.85 -9.37 -12.87
N PRO A 180 5.30 -8.92 -11.71
CA PRO A 180 3.88 -9.07 -11.42
C PRO A 180 2.99 -8.21 -12.33
N MET A 181 3.54 -7.20 -13.01
CA MET A 181 2.77 -6.36 -13.93
C MET A 181 2.57 -7.00 -15.31
N CYS A 182 3.62 -7.61 -15.87
CA CYS A 182 3.60 -8.11 -17.26
C CYS A 182 3.88 -9.61 -17.41
N GLY A 183 4.17 -10.33 -16.33
CA GLY A 183 4.46 -11.76 -16.36
C GLY A 183 5.80 -12.14 -17.01
N SER A 184 6.61 -11.17 -17.44
CA SER A 184 7.91 -11.41 -18.07
C SER A 184 9.05 -11.45 -17.05
N LYS A 185 10.13 -12.16 -17.38
CA LYS A 185 11.36 -12.15 -16.56
C LYS A 185 11.92 -10.71 -16.48
N PRO A 186 12.18 -10.18 -15.27
CA PRO A 186 12.58 -8.78 -15.14
C PRO A 186 14.02 -8.56 -15.63
N LYS A 187 14.25 -7.37 -16.21
CA LYS A 187 15.58 -6.81 -16.44
C LYS A 187 15.83 -5.74 -15.38
N ILE A 188 16.70 -6.04 -14.42
CA ILE A 188 16.90 -5.22 -13.22
C ILE A 188 18.07 -4.26 -13.46
N ILE A 189 17.89 -3.00 -13.08
CA ILE A 189 18.95 -1.98 -13.04
C ILE A 189 19.14 -1.51 -11.59
N PRO A 190 20.39 -1.25 -11.15
CA PRO A 190 20.63 -0.67 -9.84
C PRO A 190 19.98 0.70 -9.72
N VAL A 191 19.40 0.99 -8.55
CA VAL A 191 18.93 2.33 -8.18
C VAL A 191 19.95 3.01 -7.28
N ALA A 192 20.08 4.33 -7.40
CA ALA A 192 21.04 5.11 -6.60
C ALA A 192 20.69 5.13 -5.10
N SER A 193 19.40 5.02 -4.75
CA SER A 193 18.90 5.00 -3.38
C SER A 193 17.48 4.39 -3.30
N GLY A 194 17.12 3.90 -2.12
CA GLY A 194 15.79 3.35 -1.82
C GLY A 194 15.52 1.96 -2.42
N TYR A 195 14.24 1.58 -2.49
CA TYR A 195 13.80 0.23 -2.87
C TYR A 195 13.44 0.06 -4.35
N GLY A 196 13.43 1.14 -5.14
CA GLY A 196 12.99 1.10 -6.54
C GLY A 196 11.60 0.46 -6.74
N ASP A 197 11.52 -0.53 -7.62
CA ASP A 197 10.31 -1.34 -7.87
C ASP A 197 10.23 -2.65 -7.06
N GLY A 198 11.07 -2.79 -6.04
CA GLY A 198 11.09 -3.97 -5.15
C GLY A 198 11.75 -5.21 -5.75
N PHE A 199 12.63 -5.03 -6.74
CA PHE A 199 13.50 -6.08 -7.25
C PHE A 199 14.87 -6.01 -6.57
N THR A 200 15.54 -7.15 -6.41
CA THR A 200 16.90 -7.21 -5.87
C THR A 200 17.84 -7.88 -6.86
N ILE A 201 19.07 -7.38 -6.94
CA ILE A 201 20.13 -8.04 -7.71
C ILE A 201 20.70 -9.14 -6.82
N PRO A 202 20.68 -10.42 -7.23
CA PRO A 202 21.34 -11.47 -6.45
C PRO A 202 22.81 -11.10 -6.27
N SER A 203 23.27 -11.04 -5.02
CA SER A 203 24.71 -10.93 -4.75
C SER A 203 25.39 -12.12 -5.42
N ALA A 204 26.42 -11.88 -6.23
CA ALA A 204 27.28 -12.95 -6.74
C ALA A 204 27.72 -13.78 -5.54
N SER A 205 27.36 -15.07 -5.53
CA SER A 205 27.56 -15.94 -4.38
C SER A 205 29.05 -16.03 -4.06
N SER A 206 29.50 -15.31 -3.04
CA SER A 206 30.71 -15.67 -2.32
C SER A 206 30.36 -16.92 -1.53
N SER A 207 30.76 -18.07 -2.05
CA SER A 207 30.74 -19.34 -1.33
C SER A 207 31.55 -19.19 -0.05
N SER A 208 30.85 -18.91 1.06
CA SER A 208 31.39 -18.94 2.40
C SER A 208 30.44 -19.78 3.25
N SER A 209 30.90 -21.00 3.49
CA SER A 209 30.33 -21.95 4.43
C SER A 209 30.60 -21.48 5.86
N SER A 210 29.56 -21.28 6.67
CA SER A 210 29.73 -21.32 8.13
C SER A 210 28.39 -21.48 8.88
N SER A 211 28.32 -22.65 9.53
CA SER A 211 27.80 -22.95 10.87
C SER A 211 26.80 -22.02 11.55
N SER A 212 25.68 -22.65 11.93
CA SER A 212 24.65 -22.20 12.84
C SER A 212 25.18 -21.93 14.26
N SER A 213 24.73 -20.81 14.84
CA SER A 213 24.57 -20.67 16.29
C SER A 213 23.36 -19.78 16.56
N SER A 214 22.48 -20.29 17.42
CA SER A 214 21.25 -19.67 17.86
C SER A 214 21.48 -18.87 19.13
N SER A 215 20.87 -17.69 19.22
CA SER A 215 20.62 -17.01 20.49
C SER A 215 19.36 -16.16 20.37
N SER A 216 18.54 -16.24 21.40
CA SER A 216 17.17 -15.78 21.51
C SER A 216 17.06 -14.40 22.18
N SER A 217 15.84 -13.87 22.09
CA SER A 217 15.17 -12.84 22.90
C SER A 217 15.25 -11.38 22.43
N SER A 218 14.06 -10.83 22.15
CA SER A 218 13.55 -9.65 22.85
C SER A 218 12.05 -9.47 22.58
N SER A 219 11.32 -9.24 23.66
CA SER A 219 9.88 -8.99 23.76
C SER A 219 9.41 -7.75 22.98
N SER A 220 8.32 -7.90 22.22
CA SER A 220 7.57 -6.80 21.62
C SER A 220 6.15 -6.83 22.17
N SER A 221 5.78 -5.79 22.90
CA SER A 221 4.41 -5.50 23.33
C SER A 221 3.51 -5.53 22.10
N SER A 222 2.62 -6.52 22.04
CA SER A 222 1.71 -6.71 20.91
C SER A 222 0.49 -5.83 21.15
N GLU A 223 0.44 -4.66 20.55
CA GLU A 223 -0.82 -3.94 20.36
C GLU A 223 -1.67 -4.81 19.42
N ASN A 224 -2.83 -5.28 19.89
CA ASN A 224 -3.67 -6.21 19.14
C ASN A 224 -4.31 -5.48 17.95
N LEU A 225 -3.76 -5.68 16.75
CA LEU A 225 -4.45 -5.33 15.52
C LEU A 225 -5.62 -6.29 15.33
N ALA A 226 -6.81 -5.74 15.20
CA ALA A 226 -7.98 -6.55 14.93
C ALA A 226 -8.31 -6.54 13.44
N VAL A 227 -8.65 -7.75 12.99
CA VAL A 227 -8.86 -8.07 11.61
C VAL A 227 -10.34 -8.34 11.45
N VAL A 228 -11.04 -7.46 10.73
CA VAL A 228 -12.43 -7.68 10.36
C VAL A 228 -12.43 -8.19 8.92
N GLN A 229 -12.46 -9.52 8.78
CA GLN A 229 -12.63 -10.13 7.48
C GLN A 229 -14.11 -10.06 7.12
N GLN A 230 -14.48 -9.12 6.26
CA GLN A 230 -15.82 -9.09 5.68
C GLN A 230 -15.84 -10.13 4.56
N ASP A 231 -16.79 -11.06 4.61
CA ASP A 231 -16.95 -12.14 3.63
C ASP A 231 -17.32 -11.57 2.26
N ARG A 232 -16.30 -11.22 1.46
CA ARG A 232 -16.42 -10.47 0.19
C ARG A 232 -15.44 -10.98 -0.87
N GLY A 233 -15.03 -12.25 -0.73
CA GLY A 233 -13.92 -12.89 -1.43
C GLY A 233 -12.69 -13.04 -0.53
N ASP A 234 -11.90 -14.10 -0.71
CA ASP A 234 -10.79 -14.48 0.19
C ASP A 234 -9.62 -13.48 0.24
N ASP A 235 -9.66 -12.41 -0.56
CA ASP A 235 -8.49 -11.58 -0.91
C ASP A 235 -8.54 -10.11 -0.41
N VAL A 236 -9.58 -9.69 0.33
CA VAL A 236 -9.74 -8.32 0.88
C VAL A 236 -10.11 -8.36 2.36
N VAL A 237 -9.42 -7.56 3.17
CA VAL A 237 -9.59 -7.55 4.63
C VAL A 237 -9.53 -6.13 5.19
N ASP A 238 -10.48 -5.78 6.05
CA ASP A 238 -10.41 -4.52 6.79
C ASP A 238 -9.58 -4.70 8.07
N ILE A 239 -8.60 -3.83 8.26
CA ILE A 239 -7.81 -3.72 9.49
C ILE A 239 -8.29 -2.50 10.27
N CYS A 240 -8.76 -2.74 11.50
CA CYS A 240 -9.05 -1.70 12.47
C CYS A 240 -8.20 -1.89 13.73
N ASN A 241 -8.10 -0.83 14.53
CA ASN A 241 -7.77 -1.06 15.94
C ASN A 241 -9.09 -1.50 16.57
N VAL A 242 -9.20 -2.76 17.00
CA VAL A 242 -10.15 -3.04 18.08
C VAL A 242 -9.38 -2.65 19.34
N LEU A 243 -10.01 -1.72 20.05
CA LEU A 243 -9.62 -1.11 21.32
C LEU A 243 -8.74 -2.00 22.20
#